data_AF-A0A7J2ZDI3-F1
#
_entry.id   AF-A0A7J2ZDI3-F1
#
_cell.length_a   1.000
_cell.length_b   1.000
_cell.length_c   1.000
_cell.angle_alpha   90.00
_cell.angle_beta   90.00
_cell.angle_gamma   90.00
#
_symmetry.space_group_name_H-M   'P 1'
#
loop_
_entity.id
_entity.type
_entity.pdbx_description
1 polymer ?
#
loop_
_entity_poly.entity_id
_entity_poly.type
_entity_poly.pdbx_seq_one_letter_code
_entity_poly.pdbx_strand_id
1 'polypeptide(L)'
;MKRKNIAIAIPASVVSDTPHLREKTSKIGLIGRAAAIFGVGEIIIYKDELRLNQKADMDLIATLLSYMETPQYLRKKLFKLKPELRYAGILPPLRTPHHPLGKRTRDLKVGEYREGVTVSKSEKGMLVDVGVDKLALIPEANLPLGKR
;
A
#
# COMPACT_ATOMS: atom_id res chain seq x y z
N MET A 1 -6.74 -25.13 -5.29
CA MET A 1 -7.94 -24.32 -4.99
C MET A 1 -7.77 -22.93 -5.60
N LYS A 2 -8.63 -22.51 -6.55
CA LYS A 2 -8.69 -21.10 -6.99
C LYS A 2 -9.11 -20.26 -5.78
N ARG A 3 -8.24 -19.34 -5.31
CA ARG A 3 -8.65 -18.33 -4.31
C ARG A 3 -9.78 -17.51 -4.94
N LYS A 4 -10.94 -17.48 -4.29
CA LYS A 4 -11.99 -16.50 -4.65
C LYS A 4 -11.46 -15.12 -4.31
N ASN A 5 -11.49 -14.20 -5.27
CA ASN A 5 -11.13 -12.81 -5.01
C ASN A 5 -12.28 -12.19 -4.20
N ILE A 6 -11.99 -11.72 -2.99
CA ILE A 6 -12.98 -11.07 -2.12
C ILE A 6 -12.81 -9.55 -2.28
N ALA A 7 -13.89 -8.87 -2.63
CA ALA A 7 -13.97 -7.42 -2.63
C ALA A 7 -14.94 -6.95 -1.55
N ILE A 8 -14.64 -5.83 -0.91
CA ILE A 8 -15.55 -5.15 0.03
C ILE A 8 -15.80 -3.73 -0.45
N ALA A 9 -17.01 -3.22 -0.21
CA ALA A 9 -17.35 -1.83 -0.47
C ALA A 9 -17.56 -1.10 0.85
N ILE A 10 -16.91 0.06 1.02
CA ILE A 10 -17.02 0.90 2.21
C ILE A 10 -17.54 2.30 1.83
N PRO A 11 -18.52 2.84 2.56
CA PRO A 11 -19.00 4.20 2.33
C PRO A 11 -17.95 5.21 2.80
N ALA A 12 -17.84 6.34 2.11
CA ALA A 12 -16.97 7.43 2.53
C ALA A 12 -17.38 8.02 3.88
N SER A 13 -18.68 7.95 4.24
CA SER A 13 -19.22 8.40 5.53
C SER A 13 -18.67 7.67 6.75
N VAL A 14 -17.98 6.53 6.56
CA VAL A 14 -17.41 5.72 7.66
C VAL A 14 -16.47 6.52 8.56
N VAL A 15 -15.90 7.64 8.07
CA VAL A 15 -15.05 8.55 8.86
C VAL A 15 -15.66 9.95 9.04
N SER A 16 -16.85 10.23 8.51
CA SER A 16 -17.42 11.58 8.54
C SER A 16 -17.91 12.00 9.92
N ASP A 17 -18.23 11.04 10.80
CA ASP A 17 -18.56 11.24 12.22
C ASP A 17 -17.35 11.60 13.10
N THR A 18 -16.14 11.47 12.56
CA THR A 18 -14.89 11.54 13.32
C THR A 18 -14.15 12.83 12.97
N PRO A 19 -14.08 13.86 13.84
CA PRO A 19 -13.55 15.17 13.46
C PRO A 19 -12.03 15.18 13.30
N HIS A 20 -11.31 14.37 14.09
CA HIS A 20 -9.84 14.45 14.18
C HIS A 20 -9.13 13.44 13.27
N LEU A 21 -8.14 13.92 12.50
CA LEU A 21 -7.35 13.10 11.57
C LEU A 21 -6.70 11.88 12.24
N ARG A 22 -6.24 12.02 13.50
CA ARG A 22 -5.65 10.92 14.26
C ARG A 22 -6.65 9.78 14.48
N GLU A 23 -7.89 10.10 14.83
CA GLU A 23 -8.94 9.11 15.05
C GLU A 23 -9.41 8.49 13.73
N LYS A 24 -9.56 9.30 12.66
CA LYS A 24 -9.81 8.78 11.30
C LYS A 24 -8.74 7.78 10.89
N THR A 25 -7.46 8.10 11.15
CA THR A 25 -6.32 7.23 10.84
C THR A 25 -6.42 5.89 11.57
N SER A 26 -6.77 5.89 12.86
CA SER A 26 -6.98 4.67 13.63
C SER A 26 -8.16 3.84 13.08
N LYS A 27 -9.29 4.48 12.77
CA LYS A 27 -10.50 3.83 12.24
C LYS A 27 -10.22 3.15 10.90
N ILE A 28 -9.59 3.87 9.97
CA ILE A 28 -9.15 3.33 8.67
C ILE A 28 -8.11 2.22 8.85
N GLY A 29 -7.22 2.37 9.83
CA GLY A 29 -6.24 1.35 10.21
C GLY A 29 -6.89 0.01 10.60
N LEU A 30 -7.99 0.05 11.35
CA LEU A 30 -8.74 -1.15 11.72
C LEU A 30 -9.41 -1.80 10.50
N ILE A 31 -9.96 -1.01 9.58
CA ILE A 31 -10.52 -1.51 8.30
C ILE A 31 -9.44 -2.23 7.50
N GLY A 32 -8.27 -1.60 7.30
CA GLY A 32 -7.16 -2.21 6.56
C GLY A 32 -6.63 -3.49 7.22
N ARG A 33 -6.54 -3.51 8.55
CA ARG A 33 -6.15 -4.70 9.32
C ARG A 33 -7.15 -5.85 9.15
N ALA A 34 -8.44 -5.57 9.25
CA ALA A 34 -9.49 -6.57 9.04
C ALA A 34 -9.45 -7.12 7.60
N ALA A 35 -9.36 -6.24 6.60
CA ALA A 35 -9.24 -6.62 5.20
C ALA A 35 -8.05 -7.56 4.95
N ALA A 36 -6.89 -7.27 5.56
CA ALA A 36 -5.70 -8.13 5.47
C ALA A 36 -5.89 -9.50 6.15
N ILE A 37 -6.55 -9.56 7.31
CA ILE A 37 -6.83 -10.82 8.02
C ILE A 37 -7.70 -11.75 7.17
N PHE A 38 -8.72 -11.20 6.52
CA PHE A 38 -9.66 -11.97 5.70
C PHE A 38 -9.22 -12.14 4.25
N GLY A 39 -8.02 -11.65 3.88
CA GLY A 39 -7.48 -11.79 2.53
C GLY A 39 -8.32 -11.09 1.45
N VAL A 40 -8.86 -9.92 1.78
CA VAL A 40 -9.59 -9.06 0.83
C VAL A 40 -8.61 -8.54 -0.23
N GLY A 41 -8.94 -8.74 -1.50
CA GLY A 41 -8.13 -8.32 -2.64
C GLY A 41 -8.44 -6.91 -3.13
N GLU A 42 -9.64 -6.40 -2.85
CA GLU A 42 -10.08 -5.09 -3.32
C GLU A 42 -10.98 -4.39 -2.28
N ILE A 43 -10.72 -3.10 -2.05
CA ILE A 43 -11.55 -2.24 -1.21
C ILE A 43 -12.08 -1.10 -2.08
N ILE A 44 -13.38 -1.10 -2.33
CA ILE A 44 -14.08 -0.09 -3.13
C ILE A 44 -14.60 0.99 -2.17
N ILE A 45 -14.21 2.24 -2.40
CA ILE A 45 -14.69 3.39 -1.61
C ILE A 45 -15.74 4.11 -2.44
N TYR A 46 -16.96 4.26 -1.91
CA TYR A 46 -18.06 4.90 -2.63
C TYR A 46 -18.65 6.08 -1.87
N LYS A 47 -19.19 7.04 -2.63
CA LYS A 47 -19.94 8.17 -2.10
C LYS A 47 -21.35 7.69 -1.73
N ASP A 48 -21.74 7.87 -0.48
CA ASP A 48 -23.05 7.47 0.04
C ASP A 48 -23.92 8.67 0.45
N GLU A 49 -23.32 9.84 0.66
CA GLU A 49 -24.06 11.06 0.98
C GLU A 49 -24.08 12.03 -0.20
N LEU A 50 -25.16 12.00 -0.99
CA LEU A 50 -25.26 12.77 -2.24
C LEU A 50 -25.13 14.29 -2.05
N ARG A 51 -25.60 14.81 -0.91
CA ARG A 51 -25.63 16.25 -0.60
C ARG A 51 -24.32 16.81 -0.06
N LEU A 52 -23.42 15.95 0.42
CA LEU A 52 -22.13 16.36 0.96
C LEU A 52 -20.99 16.11 -0.04
N ASN A 53 -19.93 16.90 0.09
CA ASN A 53 -18.70 16.65 -0.64
C ASN A 53 -17.82 15.70 0.17
N GLN A 54 -17.87 14.41 -0.15
CA GLN A 54 -17.10 13.36 0.53
C GLN A 54 -15.71 13.11 -0.10
N LYS A 55 -15.29 13.92 -1.08
CA LYS A 55 -14.03 13.68 -1.80
C LYS A 55 -12.81 13.61 -0.89
N ALA A 56 -12.72 14.52 0.10
CA ALA A 56 -11.60 14.53 1.04
C ALA A 56 -11.54 13.26 1.91
N ASP A 57 -12.70 12.75 2.34
CA ASP A 57 -12.79 11.50 3.11
C ASP A 57 -12.41 10.30 2.23
N MET A 58 -12.90 10.24 0.98
CA MET A 58 -12.51 9.21 0.02
C MET A 58 -11.00 9.19 -0.24
N ASP A 59 -10.41 10.36 -0.51
CA ASP A 59 -8.97 10.51 -0.78
C ASP A 59 -8.13 10.13 0.45
N LEU A 60 -8.60 10.47 1.65
CA LEU A 60 -7.96 10.09 2.91
C LEU A 60 -7.97 8.57 3.12
N ILE A 61 -9.14 7.94 2.97
CA ILE A 61 -9.31 6.49 3.10
C ILE A 61 -8.41 5.77 2.09
N ALA A 62 -8.48 6.17 0.81
CA ALA A 62 -7.68 5.58 -0.25
C ALA A 62 -6.17 5.73 0.01
N THR A 63 -5.73 6.92 0.44
CA THR A 63 -4.32 7.20 0.75
C THR A 63 -3.81 6.34 1.89
N LEU A 64 -4.56 6.24 2.99
CA LEU A 64 -4.15 5.47 4.17
C LEU A 64 -4.16 3.96 3.91
N LEU A 65 -5.19 3.43 3.25
CA LEU A 65 -5.25 2.01 2.89
C LEU A 65 -4.12 1.64 1.92
N SER A 66 -3.86 2.46 0.90
CA SER A 66 -2.75 2.24 -0.03
C SER A 66 -1.40 2.30 0.69
N TYR A 67 -1.22 3.21 1.64
CA TYR A 67 -0.01 3.30 2.45
C TYR A 67 0.20 2.06 3.32
N MET A 68 -0.88 1.54 3.93
CA MET A 68 -0.83 0.32 4.72
C MET A 68 -0.45 -0.90 3.89
N GLU A 69 -1.10 -1.07 2.74
CA GLU A 69 -0.92 -2.17 1.79
C GLU A 69 0.48 -2.16 1.15
N THR A 70 1.07 -0.98 0.96
CA THR A 70 2.41 -0.87 0.37
C THR A 70 3.49 -1.41 1.34
N PRO A 71 4.42 -2.27 0.88
CA PRO A 71 5.53 -2.76 1.68
C PRO A 71 6.39 -1.65 2.26
N GLN A 72 6.85 -1.84 3.50
CA GLN A 72 7.52 -0.77 4.27
C GLN A 72 8.74 -0.18 3.56
N TYR A 73 9.49 -0.98 2.82
CA TYR A 73 10.68 -0.56 2.10
C TYR A 73 10.38 0.32 0.87
N LEU A 74 9.15 0.26 0.31
CA LEU A 74 8.74 1.08 -0.83
C LEU A 74 8.05 2.39 -0.44
N ARG A 75 7.53 2.49 0.80
CA ARG A 75 6.72 3.64 1.23
C ARG A 75 7.41 4.98 1.02
N LYS A 76 8.70 5.09 1.36
CA LYS A 76 9.47 6.34 1.19
C LYS A 76 9.64 6.75 -0.28
N LYS A 77 9.57 5.81 -1.22
CA LYS A 77 9.71 6.07 -2.66
C LYS A 77 8.38 6.39 -3.31
N LEU A 78 7.30 5.71 -2.89
CA LEU A 78 5.98 5.84 -3.49
C LEU A 78 5.13 6.95 -2.87
N PHE A 79 5.33 7.26 -1.59
CA PHE A 79 4.56 8.27 -0.88
C PHE A 79 5.43 9.48 -0.56
N LYS A 80 5.09 10.61 -1.17
CA LYS A 80 5.61 11.93 -0.77
C LYS A 80 5.11 12.27 0.64
N LEU A 81 5.74 13.27 1.25
CA LEU A 81 5.23 13.86 2.48
C LEU A 81 3.84 14.45 2.22
N LYS A 82 2.83 13.89 2.88
CA LYS A 82 1.42 14.20 2.72
C LYS A 82 0.81 14.49 4.11
N PRO A 83 0.05 15.59 4.30
CA PRO A 83 -0.60 15.90 5.57
C PRO A 83 -1.48 14.75 6.09
N GLU A 84 -2.13 14.01 5.19
CA GLU A 84 -2.98 12.85 5.46
C GLU A 84 -2.21 11.72 6.16
N LEU A 85 -0.89 11.62 5.93
CA LEU A 85 -0.02 10.60 6.49
C LEU A 85 0.68 11.04 7.80
N ARG A 86 0.35 12.21 8.35
CA ARG A 86 0.97 12.76 9.58
C ARG A 86 0.95 11.76 10.74
N TYR A 87 -0.14 10.99 10.87
CA TYR A 87 -0.31 10.01 11.94
C TYR A 87 -0.10 8.57 11.50
N ALA A 88 0.50 8.31 10.34
CA ALA A 88 0.69 6.96 9.80
C ALA A 88 1.46 6.01 10.76
N GLY A 89 2.22 6.55 11.72
CA GLY A 89 2.91 5.78 12.75
C GLY A 89 1.99 5.03 13.72
N ILE A 90 0.71 5.39 13.84
CA ILE A 90 -0.27 4.68 14.69
C ILE A 90 -0.99 3.55 13.96
N LEU A 91 -0.79 3.42 12.64
CA LEU A 91 -1.47 2.39 11.84
C LEU A 91 -1.02 1.00 12.30
N PRO A 92 -1.95 0.05 12.49
CA PRO A 92 -1.59 -1.30 12.88
C PRO A 92 -0.79 -1.98 11.76
N PRO A 93 0.20 -2.83 12.08
CA PRO A 93 0.93 -3.57 11.07
C PRO A 93 -0.01 -4.56 10.37
N LEU A 94 0.14 -4.77 9.05
CA LEU A 94 -0.63 -5.81 8.35
C LEU A 94 0.00 -7.20 8.49
N ARG A 95 1.34 -7.28 8.43
CA ARG A 95 2.12 -8.54 8.44
C ARG A 95 1.67 -9.54 7.35
N THR A 96 1.25 -9.03 6.20
CA THR A 96 0.91 -9.84 5.02
C THR A 96 2.18 -10.38 4.33
N PRO A 97 2.08 -11.46 3.53
CA PRO A 97 3.25 -12.10 2.92
C PRO A 97 4.14 -11.18 2.08
N HIS A 98 3.56 -10.16 1.44
CA HIS A 98 4.27 -9.17 0.63
C HIS A 98 4.99 -8.08 1.46
N HIS A 99 4.99 -8.16 2.80
CA HIS A 99 5.75 -7.29 3.70
C HIS A 99 6.94 -8.03 4.33
N PRO A 100 7.96 -8.46 3.55
CA PRO A 100 9.12 -9.15 4.09
C PRO A 100 9.97 -8.21 4.96
N LEU A 101 10.59 -8.79 5.99
CA LEU A 101 11.48 -8.07 6.93
C LEU A 101 12.96 -8.17 6.55
N GLY A 102 13.34 -9.13 5.70
CA GLY A 102 14.72 -9.33 5.27
C GLY A 102 15.20 -8.18 4.38
N LYS A 103 16.33 -7.57 4.73
CA LYS A 103 16.88 -6.38 4.04
C LYS A 103 18.17 -6.63 3.29
N ARG A 104 18.74 -7.84 3.37
CA ARG A 104 20.00 -8.15 2.69
C ARG A 104 19.73 -9.15 1.57
N THR A 105 20.46 -8.98 0.49
CA THR A 105 20.39 -9.86 -0.69
C THR A 105 20.68 -11.31 -0.31
N ARG A 106 21.59 -11.54 0.65
CA ARG A 106 21.91 -12.88 1.17
C ARG A 106 20.77 -13.57 1.91
N ASP A 107 19.79 -12.81 2.38
CA ASP A 107 18.65 -13.34 3.12
C ASP A 107 17.49 -13.75 2.16
N LEU A 108 17.64 -13.49 0.85
CA LEU A 108 16.64 -13.85 -0.17
C LEU A 108 16.60 -15.37 -0.40
N LYS A 109 15.39 -15.88 -0.62
CA LYS A 109 15.17 -17.29 -0.95
C LYS A 109 14.78 -17.46 -2.41
N VAL A 110 15.23 -18.54 -3.03
CA VAL A 110 14.75 -18.94 -4.37
C VAL A 110 13.24 -19.17 -4.31
N GLY A 111 12.50 -18.52 -5.21
CA GLY A 111 11.03 -18.55 -5.22
C GLY A 111 10.34 -17.53 -4.30
N GLU A 112 11.09 -16.66 -3.61
CA GLU A 112 10.51 -15.54 -2.86
C GLU A 112 9.95 -14.48 -3.81
N TYR A 113 8.69 -14.10 -3.59
CA TYR A 113 8.06 -13.01 -4.31
C TYR A 113 8.20 -11.71 -3.53
N ARG A 114 8.66 -10.67 -4.22
CA ARG A 114 8.75 -9.31 -3.68
C ARG A 114 8.20 -8.33 -4.67
N GLU A 115 7.65 -7.27 -4.12
CA GLU A 115 7.29 -6.11 -4.90
C GLU A 115 8.49 -5.20 -5.06
N GLY A 116 8.54 -4.51 -6.18
CA GLY A 116 9.65 -3.62 -6.44
C GLY A 116 9.21 -2.33 -7.10
N VAL A 117 10.04 -1.29 -6.99
CA VAL A 117 9.85 -0.04 -7.72
C VAL A 117 10.99 0.16 -8.68
N THR A 118 10.66 0.44 -9.94
CA THR A 118 11.61 0.79 -10.99
C THR A 118 12.42 2.04 -10.61
N VAL A 119 13.75 1.92 -10.64
CA VAL A 119 14.67 2.99 -10.22
C VAL A 119 15.37 3.64 -11.41
N SER A 120 15.96 2.84 -12.28
CA SER A 120 16.72 3.33 -13.43
C SER A 120 16.82 2.29 -14.54
N LYS A 121 17.17 2.75 -15.74
CA LYS A 121 17.47 1.90 -16.89
C LYS A 121 18.97 1.63 -16.95
N SER A 122 19.31 0.41 -17.35
CA SER A 122 20.67 -0.03 -17.65
C SER A 122 20.73 -0.59 -19.07
N GLU A 123 21.92 -0.77 -19.62
CA GLU A 123 22.10 -1.43 -20.93
C GLU A 123 21.50 -2.84 -20.95
N LYS A 124 21.44 -3.52 -19.80
CA LYS A 124 20.95 -4.90 -19.66
C LYS A 124 19.46 -5.01 -19.33
N GLY A 125 18.75 -3.90 -19.10
CA GLY A 125 17.34 -3.89 -18.68
C GLY A 125 17.05 -2.88 -17.57
N MET A 126 16.07 -3.17 -16.71
CA MET A 126 15.62 -2.24 -15.65
C MET A 126 16.15 -2.63 -14.28
N LEU A 127 16.64 -1.65 -13.53
CA LEU A 127 16.99 -1.81 -12.12
C LEU A 127 15.79 -1.48 -11.23
N VAL A 128 15.50 -2.38 -10.30
CA VAL A 128 14.30 -2.35 -9.45
C VAL A 128 14.71 -2.49 -7.99
N ASP A 129 14.16 -1.63 -7.13
CA ASP A 129 14.32 -1.75 -5.68
C ASP A 129 13.28 -2.71 -5.11
N VAL A 130 13.74 -3.87 -4.64
CA VAL A 130 12.92 -4.93 -4.01
C VAL A 130 13.09 -4.97 -2.49
N GLY A 131 13.59 -3.89 -1.88
CA GLY A 131 13.74 -3.79 -0.42
C GLY A 131 14.92 -4.54 0.16
N VAL A 132 15.99 -4.70 -0.63
CA VAL A 132 17.28 -5.22 -0.18
C VAL A 132 18.40 -4.23 -0.51
N ASP A 133 19.61 -4.51 -0.01
CA ASP A 133 20.82 -3.70 -0.18
C ASP A 133 21.31 -3.55 -1.63
N LYS A 134 20.85 -4.41 -2.55
CA LYS A 134 21.17 -4.33 -3.99
C LYS A 134 19.89 -4.25 -4.83
N LEU A 135 19.95 -3.47 -5.91
CA LEU A 135 18.86 -3.44 -6.89
C LEU A 135 18.80 -4.76 -7.67
N ALA A 136 17.59 -5.24 -7.92
CA ALA A 136 17.34 -6.38 -8.79
C ALA A 136 17.32 -5.92 -10.25
N LEU A 137 17.94 -6.69 -11.14
CA LEU A 137 17.86 -6.47 -12.59
C LEU A 137 16.69 -7.27 -13.15
N ILE A 138 15.80 -6.61 -13.89
CA ILE A 138 14.85 -7.24 -14.80
C ILE A 138 15.45 -7.12 -16.20
N PRO A 139 15.99 -8.22 -16.77
CA PRO A 139 16.60 -8.20 -18.09
C PRO A 139 15.59 -7.79 -19.16
N GLU A 140 16.05 -7.04 -20.16
CA GLU A 140 15.28 -6.72 -21.38
C GLU A 140 13.95 -5.98 -21.16
N ALA A 141 13.68 -5.51 -19.94
CA ALA A 141 12.49 -4.74 -19.63
C ALA A 141 12.66 -3.26 -20.02
N ASN A 142 11.55 -2.63 -20.41
CA ASN A 142 11.44 -1.19 -20.60
C ASN A 142 10.18 -0.70 -19.89
N LEU A 143 10.29 -0.52 -18.58
CA LEU A 143 9.18 -0.13 -17.71
C LEU A 143 9.26 1.37 -17.36
N PRO A 144 8.12 2.05 -17.16
CA PRO A 144 8.10 3.44 -16.70
C PRO A 144 8.78 3.58 -15.33
N LEU A 145 9.63 4.59 -15.17
CA LEU A 145 10.34 4.86 -13.92
C LEU A 145 9.38 5.26 -12.78
N GLY A 146 9.74 4.88 -11.55
CA GLY A 146 9.00 5.21 -10.34
C GLY A 146 7.66 4.47 -10.21
N LYS A 147 7.42 3.44 -11.04
CA LYS A 147 6.26 2.56 -10.93
C LYS A 147 6.59 1.29 -10.14
N ARG A 148 5.61 0.87 -9.33
CA ARG A 148 5.54 -0.44 -8.65
C ARG A 148 5.09 -1.50 -9.64
#